data_AF-A0A7Y8SPB0-F1
#
_entry.id   AF-A0A7Y8SPB0-F1
#
_cell.length_a   1.000
_cell.length_b   1.000
_cell.length_c   1.000
_cell.angle_alpha   90.00
_cell.angle_beta   90.00
_cell.angle_gamma   90.00
#
_symmetry.space_group_name_H-M   'P 1'
#
loop_
_entity.id
_entity.type
_entity.pdbx_description
1 polymer ?
#
loop_
_entity_poly.entity_id
_entity_poly.type
_entity_poly.pdbx_seq_one_letter_code
_entity_poly.pdbx_strand_id
1 'polypeptide(L)'
;MQAVLTGLCAHLRTEGVTLVESWPDSEEGPEEWRLGFSVLPTPLGGLKAGRDLTALAGRLARFRPETVMLHFPTGQALYFAALKPLFGYRLVLCFHGSDLLAPRPMVRRVLPALMRRADAVSVVSEPLRAAAHHLCTQARVRLVENGIDTAFWGAETGTPADPAGLVVAAGRLQP
;
A
#
# COMPACT_ATOMS: atom_id res chain seq x y z
N MET A 1 8.70 4.64 -7.65
CA MET A 1 7.36 4.34 -7.07
C MET A 1 6.76 5.56 -6.39
N GLN A 2 7.46 6.21 -5.44
CA GLN A 2 6.96 7.43 -4.79
C GLN A 2 6.56 8.52 -5.80
N ALA A 3 7.41 8.85 -6.79
CA ALA A 3 7.10 9.82 -7.84
C ALA A 3 5.78 9.53 -8.60
N VAL A 4 5.50 8.26 -8.91
CA VAL A 4 4.27 7.85 -9.62
C VAL A 4 3.03 8.10 -8.76
N LEU A 5 3.10 7.74 -7.48
CA LEU A 5 2.01 7.96 -6.53
C LEU A 5 1.82 9.45 -6.19
N THR A 6 2.91 10.22 -6.09
CA THR A 6 2.86 11.67 -5.95
C THR A 6 2.19 12.32 -7.17
N GLY A 7 2.53 11.87 -8.39
CA GLY A 7 1.87 12.31 -9.61
C GLY A 7 0.38 11.99 -9.64
N LEU A 8 0.00 10.76 -9.24
CA LEU A 8 -1.41 10.38 -9.08
C LEU A 8 -2.13 11.27 -8.08
N CYS A 9 -1.54 11.52 -6.91
CA CYS A 9 -2.15 12.37 -5.89
C CYS A 9 -2.27 13.83 -6.38
N ALA A 10 -1.27 14.35 -7.07
CA ALA A 10 -1.36 15.67 -7.70
C ALA A 10 -2.52 15.75 -8.69
N HIS A 11 -2.67 14.74 -9.56
CA HIS A 11 -3.78 14.66 -10.50
C HIS A 11 -5.14 14.55 -9.79
N LEU A 12 -5.27 13.73 -8.75
CA LEU A 12 -6.52 13.63 -7.98
C LEU A 12 -6.89 14.97 -7.32
N ARG A 13 -5.90 15.74 -6.83
CA ARG A 13 -6.17 17.10 -6.33
C ARG A 13 -6.67 18.04 -7.43
N THR A 14 -6.13 17.96 -8.64
CA THR A 14 -6.63 18.77 -9.76
C THR A 14 -8.06 18.43 -10.14
N GLU A 15 -8.47 17.18 -9.95
CA GLU A 15 -9.86 16.71 -10.09
C GLU A 15 -10.76 17.05 -8.88
N GLY A 16 -10.26 17.84 -7.92
CA GLY A 16 -11.03 18.29 -6.75
C GLY A 16 -11.12 17.27 -5.61
N VAL A 17 -10.36 16.18 -5.65
CA VAL A 17 -10.34 15.18 -4.58
C VAL A 17 -9.53 15.72 -3.39
N THR A 18 -10.18 15.79 -2.22
CA THR A 18 -9.48 16.08 -0.96
C THR A 18 -8.76 14.83 -0.49
N LEU A 19 -7.44 14.90 -0.35
CA LEU A 19 -6.63 13.74 -0.01
C LEU A 19 -5.54 14.05 1.01
N VAL A 20 -5.25 13.04 1.83
CA VAL A 20 -4.15 13.03 2.79
C VAL A 20 -3.20 11.92 2.40
N GLU A 21 -1.96 12.29 2.11
CA GLU A 21 -0.86 11.34 1.89
C GLU A 21 -0.12 11.10 3.19
N SER A 22 0.21 9.84 3.46
CA SER A 22 1.07 9.46 4.58
C SER A 22 2.04 8.40 4.09
N TRP A 23 3.34 8.67 4.27
CA TRP A 23 4.39 7.71 3.97
C TRP A 23 5.13 7.32 5.25
N PRO A 24 5.60 6.07 5.36
CA PRO A 24 6.34 5.63 6.54
C PRO A 24 7.63 6.42 6.76
N ASP A 25 8.29 6.82 5.67
CA ASP A 25 9.65 7.37 5.67
C ASP A 25 9.72 8.84 5.20
N SER A 26 8.59 9.50 4.92
CA SER A 26 8.62 10.91 4.49
C SER A 26 8.52 11.86 5.68
N GLU A 27 9.42 12.84 5.70
CA GLU A 27 9.22 14.07 6.46
C GLU A 27 8.17 14.99 5.79
N GLU A 28 7.75 14.65 4.58
CA GLU A 28 6.72 15.38 3.83
C GLU A 28 5.33 14.81 4.13
N GLY A 29 4.37 15.69 4.42
CA GLY A 29 3.00 15.34 4.81
C GLY A 29 2.67 15.81 6.23
N PRO A 30 1.38 15.90 6.61
CA PRO A 30 1.01 16.37 7.94
C PRO A 30 1.56 15.40 8.99
N GLU A 31 2.35 15.90 9.93
CA GLU A 31 2.95 15.11 11.02
C GLU A 31 1.88 14.29 11.77
N GLU A 32 0.65 14.82 11.82
CA GLU A 32 -0.54 14.18 12.35
C GLU A 32 -0.99 12.92 11.60
N TRP A 33 -0.35 12.48 10.51
CA TRP A 33 -0.64 11.20 9.84
C TRP A 33 0.54 10.23 9.83
N ARG A 34 1.70 10.62 10.37
CA ARG A 34 2.78 9.68 10.67
C ARG A 34 2.34 8.80 11.83
N LEU A 35 2.30 7.49 11.60
CA LEU A 35 1.86 6.53 12.60
C LEU A 35 2.99 5.53 12.85
N GLY A 36 3.59 5.63 14.04
CA GLY A 36 4.66 4.74 14.49
C GLY A 36 4.14 3.38 14.97
N PHE A 37 3.27 2.78 14.18
CA PHE A 37 2.51 1.58 14.54
C PHE A 37 3.43 0.40 14.88
N SER A 38 3.27 -0.13 16.10
CA SER A 38 3.86 -1.42 16.48
C SER A 38 2.82 -2.53 16.35
N VAL A 39 3.28 -3.71 15.93
CA VAL A 39 2.46 -4.94 15.87
C VAL A 39 3.18 -6.09 16.60
N LEU A 40 4.13 -5.75 17.48
CA LEU A 40 4.89 -6.74 18.23
C LEU A 40 4.03 -7.41 19.31
N PRO A 41 4.06 -8.75 19.45
CA PRO A 41 3.30 -9.49 20.45
C PRO A 41 4.01 -9.44 21.82
N THR A 42 4.28 -8.25 22.32
CA THR A 42 4.79 -8.02 23.67
C THR A 42 3.75 -7.24 24.47
N PRO A 43 3.73 -7.33 25.81
CA PRO A 43 2.80 -6.53 26.63
C PRO A 43 2.93 -5.02 26.37
N LEU A 44 4.18 -4.54 26.24
CA LEU A 44 4.48 -3.16 25.83
C LEU A 44 4.00 -2.87 24.40
N GLY A 45 4.10 -3.85 23.50
CA GLY A 45 3.54 -3.79 22.15
C GLY A 45 2.02 -3.62 22.15
N GLY A 46 1.30 -4.26 23.07
CA GLY A 46 -0.15 -4.11 23.23
C GLY A 46 -0.57 -2.70 23.67
N LEU A 47 0.11 -2.12 24.66
CA LEU A 47 -0.15 -0.74 25.08
C LEU A 47 0.12 0.27 23.96
N LYS A 48 1.24 0.10 23.25
CA LYS A 48 1.57 0.94 22.10
C LYS A 48 0.53 0.78 20.97
N ALA A 49 0.14 -0.45 20.65
CA ALA A 49 -0.91 -0.73 19.66
C ALA A 49 -2.25 -0.06 20.02
N GLY A 50 -2.66 -0.11 21.29
CA GLY A 50 -3.88 0.56 21.76
C GLY A 50 -3.81 2.08 21.61
N ARG A 51 -2.65 2.69 21.97
CA ARG A 51 -2.42 4.12 21.78
C ARG A 51 -2.44 4.52 20.30
N ASP A 52 -1.77 3.74 19.45
CA ASP A 52 -1.69 4.02 18.01
C ASP A 52 -3.06 3.85 17.34
N LEU A 53 -3.86 2.86 17.76
CA LEU A 53 -5.24 2.67 17.31
C LEU A 53 -6.13 3.85 17.72
N THR A 54 -6.00 4.33 18.96
CA THR A 54 -6.77 5.48 19.46
C THR A 54 -6.38 6.77 18.74
N ALA A 55 -5.09 6.97 18.49
CA ALA A 55 -4.60 8.11 17.71
C ALA A 55 -5.13 8.07 16.27
N LEU A 56 -5.12 6.90 15.63
CA LEU A 56 -5.71 6.72 14.30
C LEU A 56 -7.21 6.99 14.31
N ALA A 57 -7.95 6.48 15.29
CA ALA A 57 -9.39 6.73 15.42
C ALA A 57 -9.70 8.23 15.55
N GLY A 58 -8.93 8.97 16.35
CA GLY A 58 -9.09 10.43 16.47
C GLY A 58 -8.86 11.16 15.13
N ARG A 59 -7.83 10.75 14.38
CA ARG A 59 -7.53 11.30 13.04
C ARG A 59 -8.65 10.99 12.04
N LEU A 60 -9.14 9.75 12.02
CA LEU A 60 -10.27 9.34 11.18
C LEU A 60 -11.56 10.07 11.56
N ALA A 61 -11.81 10.33 12.85
CA ALA A 61 -12.97 11.09 13.32
C ALA A 61 -12.94 12.55 12.85
N ARG A 62 -11.74 13.15 12.80
CA ARG A 62 -11.52 14.52 12.33
C ARG A 62 -11.65 14.63 10.81
N PHE A 63 -11.02 13.73 10.06
CA PHE A 63 -10.96 13.81 8.60
C PHE A 63 -12.16 13.19 7.90
N ARG A 64 -12.79 12.16 8.50
CA ARG A 64 -13.94 11.43 7.98
C ARG A 64 -13.78 10.99 6.52
N PRO A 65 -12.73 10.21 6.21
CA PRO A 65 -12.50 9.79 4.83
C PRO A 65 -13.65 8.92 4.33
N GLU A 66 -14.05 9.11 3.08
CA GLU A 66 -14.97 8.17 2.41
C GLU A 66 -14.25 6.88 1.99
N THR A 67 -12.96 7.00 1.65
CA THR A 67 -12.12 5.90 1.19
C THR A 67 -10.74 5.95 1.84
N VAL A 68 -10.24 4.79 2.27
CA VAL A 68 -8.87 4.58 2.72
C VAL A 68 -8.21 3.60 1.77
N MET A 69 -7.15 4.06 1.08
CA MET A 69 -6.35 3.23 0.18
C MET A 69 -5.00 2.92 0.82
N LEU A 70 -4.71 1.63 1.01
CA LEU A 70 -3.47 1.17 1.61
C LEU A 70 -2.58 0.53 0.55
N HIS A 71 -1.46 1.19 0.27
CA HIS A 71 -0.45 0.73 -0.67
C HIS A 71 0.65 -0.03 0.07
N PHE A 72 1.04 -1.22 -0.43
CA PHE A 72 1.90 -2.17 0.30
C PHE A 72 1.34 -2.52 1.71
N PRO A 73 0.17 -3.17 1.83
CA PRO A 73 -0.44 -3.45 3.12
C PRO A 73 0.52 -4.16 4.09
N THR A 74 0.78 -3.52 5.23
CA THR A 74 1.56 -4.10 6.32
C THR A 74 0.64 -4.51 7.48
N GLY A 75 1.20 -4.92 8.62
CA GLY A 75 0.39 -5.20 9.83
C GLY A 75 -0.47 -4.01 10.28
N GLN A 76 -0.08 -2.78 9.93
CA GLN A 76 -0.82 -1.55 10.22
C GLN A 76 -2.19 -1.50 9.53
N ALA A 77 -2.34 -2.20 8.40
CA ALA A 77 -3.61 -2.30 7.69
C ALA A 77 -4.73 -2.90 8.57
N LEU A 78 -4.36 -3.65 9.62
CA LEU A 78 -5.34 -4.19 10.57
C LEU A 78 -6.05 -3.11 11.37
N TYR A 79 -5.38 -2.01 11.71
CA TYR A 79 -6.00 -0.93 12.46
C TYR A 79 -7.07 -0.24 11.62
N PHE A 80 -6.77 -0.01 10.34
CA PHE A 80 -7.78 0.46 9.40
C PHE A 80 -8.92 -0.56 9.26
N ALA A 81 -8.62 -1.83 8.97
CA ALA A 81 -9.65 -2.86 8.86
C ALA A 81 -10.54 -3.00 10.12
N ALA A 82 -9.98 -2.81 11.31
CA ALA A 82 -10.70 -2.85 12.58
C ALA A 82 -11.58 -1.61 12.82
N LEU A 83 -11.15 -0.43 12.37
CA LEU A 83 -11.89 0.82 12.53
C LEU A 83 -12.94 1.05 11.43
N LYS A 84 -12.87 0.30 10.32
CA LYS A 84 -13.84 0.39 9.22
C LYS A 84 -15.31 0.32 9.68
N PRO A 85 -15.75 -0.61 10.54
CA PRO A 85 -17.15 -0.67 10.97
C PRO A 85 -17.61 0.55 11.79
N LEU A 86 -16.67 1.25 12.45
CA LEU A 86 -16.97 2.44 13.25
C LEU A 86 -17.11 3.70 12.38
N PHE A 87 -16.28 3.83 11.35
CA PHE A 87 -16.23 5.05 10.52
C PHE A 87 -16.92 4.91 9.16
N GLY A 88 -17.25 3.69 8.73
CA GLY A 88 -18.05 3.44 7.51
C GLY A 88 -17.33 3.69 6.17
N TYR A 89 -16.03 3.95 6.17
CA TYR A 89 -15.28 4.18 4.93
C TYR A 89 -15.08 2.91 4.10
N ARG A 90 -14.73 3.09 2.83
CA ARG A 90 -14.32 2.02 1.92
C ARG A 90 -12.83 1.73 2.07
N LEU A 91 -12.46 0.47 2.25
CA LEU A 91 -11.07 0.03 2.36
C LEU A 91 -10.60 -0.58 1.04
N VAL A 92 -9.59 0.03 0.43
CA VAL A 92 -8.93 -0.45 -0.78
C VAL A 92 -7.52 -0.91 -0.44
N LEU A 93 -7.16 -2.14 -0.81
CA LEU A 93 -5.82 -2.70 -0.61
C LEU A 93 -5.09 -2.82 -1.94
N CYS A 94 -3.90 -2.24 -2.06
CA CYS A 94 -3.10 -2.27 -3.28
C CYS A 94 -1.84 -3.14 -3.06
N PHE A 95 -1.80 -4.33 -3.68
CA PHE A 95 -0.71 -5.29 -3.52
C PHE A 95 0.29 -5.25 -4.67
N HIS A 96 1.57 -5.36 -4.32
CA HIS A 96 2.68 -5.48 -5.26
C HIS A 96 3.51 -6.71 -4.95
N GLY A 97 3.82 -7.51 -5.98
CA GLY A 97 4.78 -8.62 -5.93
C GLY A 97 4.81 -9.39 -4.61
N SER A 98 5.84 -9.14 -3.79
CA SER A 98 6.08 -9.86 -2.53
C SER A 98 5.04 -9.63 -1.44
N ASP A 99 4.25 -8.55 -1.48
CA ASP A 99 3.23 -8.29 -0.44
C ASP A 99 2.17 -9.40 -0.38
N LEU A 100 1.91 -10.02 -1.52
CA LEU A 100 0.89 -11.06 -1.68
C LEU A 100 1.50 -12.44 -1.88
N LEU A 101 2.58 -12.55 -2.67
CA LEU A 101 3.20 -13.84 -3.01
C LEU A 101 4.19 -14.33 -1.96
N ALA A 102 4.86 -13.42 -1.26
CA ALA A 102 5.84 -13.74 -0.22
C ALA A 102 5.68 -12.79 1.00
N PRO A 103 4.47 -12.70 1.59
CA PRO A 103 4.20 -11.75 2.66
C PRO A 103 5.11 -12.02 3.86
N ARG A 104 5.54 -10.94 4.53
CA ARG A 104 6.25 -11.05 5.81
C ARG A 104 5.43 -11.92 6.78
N PRO A 105 6.06 -12.72 7.68
CA PRO A 105 5.37 -13.72 8.50
C PRO A 105 4.13 -13.21 9.24
N MET A 106 4.21 -11.98 9.75
CA MET A 106 3.10 -11.32 10.43
C MET A 106 1.96 -10.95 9.48
N VAL A 107 2.28 -10.34 8.32
CA VAL A 107 1.30 -10.00 7.28
C VAL A 107 0.61 -11.27 6.80
N ARG A 108 1.37 -12.35 6.56
CA ARG A 108 0.84 -13.66 6.14
C ARG A 108 -0.28 -14.17 7.06
N ARG A 109 -0.13 -14.02 8.38
CA ARG A 109 -1.13 -14.46 9.37
C ARG A 109 -2.42 -13.66 9.32
N VAL A 110 -2.33 -12.37 8.99
CA VAL A 110 -3.45 -11.42 9.08
C VAL A 110 -4.10 -11.12 7.73
N LEU A 111 -3.41 -11.51 6.65
CA LEU A 111 -3.82 -11.25 5.27
C LEU A 111 -5.23 -11.76 4.94
N PRO A 112 -5.67 -12.97 5.35
CA PRO A 112 -7.06 -13.39 5.10
C PRO A 112 -8.10 -12.49 5.78
N ALA A 113 -7.80 -11.99 6.98
CA ALA A 113 -8.70 -11.08 7.70
C ALA A 113 -8.74 -9.69 7.04
N LEU A 114 -7.60 -9.18 6.59
CA LEU A 114 -7.52 -7.94 5.82
C LEU A 114 -8.31 -8.03 4.52
N MET A 115 -8.09 -9.10 3.76
CA MET A 115 -8.74 -9.32 2.47
C MET A 115 -10.26 -9.43 2.58
N ARG A 116 -10.79 -10.04 3.66
CA ARG A 116 -12.24 -10.08 3.92
C ARG A 116 -12.86 -8.73 4.26
N ARG A 117 -12.07 -7.79 4.78
CA ARG A 117 -12.55 -6.45 5.18
C ARG A 117 -12.42 -5.41 4.06
N ALA A 118 -11.59 -5.68 3.07
CA ALA A 118 -11.41 -4.85 1.89
C ALA A 118 -12.68 -4.83 1.01
N ASP A 119 -13.07 -3.64 0.54
CA ASP A 119 -14.14 -3.47 -0.43
C ASP A 119 -13.63 -3.67 -1.86
N ALA A 120 -12.35 -3.34 -2.09
CA ALA A 120 -11.66 -3.58 -3.34
C ALA A 120 -10.20 -3.94 -3.08
N VAL A 121 -9.64 -4.71 -4.01
CA VAL A 121 -8.23 -5.07 -4.03
C VAL A 121 -7.68 -4.70 -5.40
N SER A 122 -6.60 -3.92 -5.46
CA SER A 122 -5.84 -3.73 -6.69
C SER A 122 -4.57 -4.57 -6.66
N VAL A 123 -4.21 -5.08 -7.82
CA VAL A 123 -3.00 -5.86 -8.07
C VAL A 123 -2.38 -5.42 -9.38
N VAL A 124 -1.08 -5.69 -9.53
CA VAL A 124 -0.30 -5.15 -10.66
C VAL A 124 0.12 -6.18 -11.71
N SER A 125 -0.32 -7.42 -11.55
CA SER A 125 -0.06 -8.48 -12.53
C SER A 125 -1.11 -9.59 -12.44
N GLU A 126 -1.26 -10.35 -13.52
CA GLU A 126 -2.19 -11.49 -13.58
C GLU A 126 -1.89 -12.57 -12.52
N PRO A 127 -0.63 -12.97 -12.26
CA PRO A 127 -0.32 -13.90 -11.17
C PRO A 127 -0.78 -13.41 -9.79
N LEU A 128 -0.69 -12.10 -9.54
CA LEU A 128 -1.18 -11.50 -8.30
C LEU A 128 -2.71 -11.52 -8.24
N ARG A 129 -3.39 -11.29 -9.38
CA ARG A 129 -4.85 -11.38 -9.47
C ARG A 129 -5.34 -12.78 -9.11
N ALA A 130 -4.72 -13.81 -9.69
CA ALA A 130 -5.01 -15.19 -9.35
C ALA A 130 -4.79 -15.47 -7.85
N ALA A 131 -3.65 -15.06 -7.30
CA ALA A 131 -3.36 -15.20 -5.87
C ALA A 131 -4.38 -14.48 -4.97
N ALA A 132 -4.80 -13.27 -5.35
CA ALA A 132 -5.80 -12.50 -4.61
C ALA A 132 -7.17 -13.18 -4.59
N HIS A 133 -7.59 -13.77 -5.71
CA HIS A 133 -8.85 -14.53 -5.80
C HIS A 133 -8.86 -15.77 -4.90
N HIS A 134 -7.71 -16.43 -4.70
CA HIS A 134 -7.61 -17.54 -3.75
C HIS A 134 -7.77 -17.11 -2.29
N LEU A 135 -7.44 -15.85 -1.97
CA LEU A 135 -7.49 -15.31 -0.61
C LEU A 135 -8.81 -14.59 -0.30
N CYS A 136 -9.57 -14.16 -1.31
CA CYS A 136 -10.86 -13.52 -1.12
C CYS A 136 -11.77 -13.67 -2.33
N THR A 137 -12.98 -14.17 -2.08
CA THR A 137 -14.07 -14.25 -3.06
C THR A 137 -14.99 -13.03 -3.02
N GLN A 138 -14.95 -12.23 -1.96
CA GLN A 138 -15.91 -11.14 -1.72
C GLN A 138 -15.43 -9.77 -2.21
N ALA A 139 -14.13 -9.51 -2.18
CA ALA A 139 -13.57 -8.23 -2.61
C ALA A 139 -13.54 -8.12 -4.14
N ARG A 140 -13.81 -6.92 -4.66
CA ARG A 140 -13.62 -6.64 -6.09
C ARG A 140 -12.13 -6.55 -6.39
N VAL A 141 -11.56 -7.61 -6.95
CA VAL A 141 -10.16 -7.63 -7.40
C VAL A 141 -10.05 -6.93 -8.76
N ARG A 142 -9.15 -5.96 -8.88
CA ARG A 142 -8.88 -5.20 -10.10
C ARG A 142 -7.40 -5.31 -10.46
N LEU A 143 -7.12 -5.67 -11.70
CA LEU A 143 -5.79 -5.57 -12.28
C LEU A 143 -5.58 -4.12 -12.74
N VAL A 144 -4.55 -3.48 -12.20
CA VAL A 144 -4.04 -2.18 -12.66
C VAL A 144 -2.58 -2.42 -12.99
N GLU A 145 -2.27 -2.58 -14.28
CA GLU A 145 -0.92 -2.91 -14.72
C GLU A 145 0.07 -1.83 -14.27
N ASN A 146 1.25 -2.26 -13.82
CA ASN A 146 2.32 -1.33 -13.49
C ASN A 146 2.69 -0.52 -14.73
N GLY A 147 2.53 0.79 -14.67
CA GLY A 147 3.12 1.70 -15.64
C GLY A 147 4.61 1.91 -15.38
N ILE A 148 5.35 2.16 -16.46
CA ILE A 148 6.70 2.75 -16.39
C ILE A 148 6.57 4.26 -16.61
N ASP A 149 7.35 5.04 -15.87
CA ASP A 149 7.47 6.49 -16.12
C ASP A 149 8.35 6.68 -17.36
N THR A 150 7.74 6.84 -18.52
CA THR A 150 8.46 7.03 -19.79
C THR A 150 9.22 8.35 -19.86
N ALA A 151 8.89 9.34 -19.02
CA ALA A 151 9.64 10.59 -18.94
C ALA A 151 10.97 10.39 -18.20
N PHE A 152 10.99 9.52 -17.17
CA PHE A 152 12.23 9.11 -16.50
C PHE A 152 13.13 8.29 -17.45
N TRP A 153 12.55 7.34 -18.18
CA TRP A 153 13.28 6.48 -19.14
C TRP A 153 13.45 7.11 -20.52
N GLY A 154 13.61 8.44 -20.59
CA GLY A 154 13.77 9.16 -21.85
C GLY A 154 14.74 8.44 -22.79
N ALA A 155 14.34 8.28 -24.05
CA ALA A 155 15.12 7.55 -25.03
C ALA A 155 16.46 8.26 -25.27
N GLU A 156 17.52 7.80 -24.61
CA GLU A 156 18.84 7.99 -25.19
C GLU A 156 18.85 7.18 -26.48
N THR A 157 18.87 7.87 -27.62
CA THR A 157 18.85 7.29 -28.98
C THR A 157 20.17 6.61 -29.35
N GLY A 158 20.98 6.22 -28.36
CA GLY A 158 22.18 5.43 -28.60
C GLY A 158 21.77 4.01 -28.99
N THR A 159 22.22 3.55 -30.15
CA THR A 159 22.21 2.11 -30.43
C THR A 159 22.93 1.42 -29.28
N PRO A 160 22.30 0.44 -28.59
CA PRO A 160 23.02 -0.36 -27.62
C PRO A 160 24.27 -0.88 -28.32
N ALA A 161 25.46 -0.57 -27.80
CA ALA A 161 26.61 -1.41 -28.13
C ALA A 161 26.15 -2.83 -27.78
N ASP A 162 26.34 -3.79 -28.68
CA ASP A 162 25.95 -5.18 -28.49
C ASP A 162 27.19 -5.96 -28.00
N PRO A 163 27.59 -5.86 -26.72
CA PRO A 163 28.57 -6.78 -26.18
C PRO A 163 27.87 -8.14 -26.08
N ALA A 164 28.11 -8.99 -27.08
CA ALA A 164 27.66 -10.37 -27.06
C ALA A 164 27.93 -10.98 -25.67
N GLY A 165 26.86 -11.41 -24.98
CA GLY A 165 26.94 -12.07 -23.68
C GLY A 165 26.71 -11.20 -22.44
N LEU A 166 26.30 -9.93 -22.56
CA LEU A 166 25.95 -9.12 -21.39
C LEU A 166 24.55 -9.44 -20.85
N VAL A 167 24.47 -9.85 -19.58
CA VAL A 167 23.21 -9.97 -18.82
C VAL A 167 23.16 -8.86 -17.77
N VAL A 168 22.16 -7.98 -17.88
CA VAL A 168 21.90 -6.94 -16.88
C VAL A 168 20.81 -7.43 -15.94
N ALA A 169 21.17 -7.71 -14.68
CA ALA A 169 20.22 -7.99 -13.62
C ALA A 169 20.12 -6.77 -12.70
N ALA A 170 18.94 -6.15 -12.66
CA ALA A 170 18.64 -5.06 -11.74
C ALA A 170 17.78 -5.60 -10.59
N GLY A 171 18.27 -5.46 -9.37
CA GLY A 171 17.57 -5.87 -8.16
C GLY A 171 18.04 -5.04 -6.98
N ARG A 172 17.22 -4.99 -5.93
CA ARG A 172 17.67 -4.42 -4.66
C ARG A 172 18.52 -5.50 -3.97
N LEU A 173 19.81 -5.23 -3.77
CA LEU A 173 20.63 -6.07 -2.89
C LEU A 173 19.97 -6.01 -1.50
N GLN A 174 19.47 -7.15 -1.02
CA GLN A 174 19.03 -7.25 0.36
C GLN A 174 20.27 -7.04 1.25
N PRO A 175 20.20 -6.21 2.30
CA PRO A 175 21.19 -6.29 3.37
C PRO A 175 21.13 -7.65 4.08
#